data_AF-J9EVE3-F1
#
_entry.id   AF-J9EVE3-F1
#
_cell.length_a   1.000
_cell.length_b   1.000
_cell.length_c   1.000
_cell.angle_alpha   90.00
_cell.angle_beta   90.00
_cell.angle_gamma   90.00
#
_symmetry.space_group_name_H-M   'P 1'
#
loop_
_entity.id
_entity.type
_entity.pdbx_description
1 polymer ?
#
loop_
_entity_poly.entity_id
_entity_poly.type
_entity_poly.pdbx_seq_one_letter_code
_entity_poly.pdbx_strand_id
1 'polypeptide(L)'
;MRRLFLRPDGMPAQNAIDSGFHGLMTTSIRGNSQMKMSEQQQRARQLNKEILRRSSDAVLVLMNMPEPPVHLERFWKYLNFLNDMSNELKKVLFVRGVDVQSNIDPETSTMKD
;
A
#
# COMPACT_ATOMS: atom_id res chain seq x y z
N MET A 1 -3.29 -28.88 -26.43
CA MET A 1 -3.39 -27.98 -27.59
C MET A 1 -4.77 -27.33 -27.62
N ARG A 2 -4.91 -26.04 -27.29
CA ARG A 2 -6.15 -25.28 -27.51
C ARG A 2 -5.87 -24.23 -28.58
N ARG A 3 -6.62 -24.31 -29.68
CA ARG A 3 -6.45 -23.49 -30.89
C ARG A 3 -6.88 -22.05 -30.59
N LEU A 4 -5.96 -21.11 -30.81
CA LEU A 4 -6.21 -19.68 -30.87
C LEU A 4 -7.06 -19.39 -32.11
N PHE A 5 -8.26 -18.85 -31.92
CA PHE A 5 -9.05 -18.29 -33.00
C PHE A 5 -8.49 -16.90 -33.34
N LEU A 6 -7.75 -16.83 -34.45
CA LEU A 6 -7.35 -15.58 -35.10
C LEU A 6 -8.52 -15.08 -35.95
N ARG A 7 -9.02 -13.87 -35.68
CA ARG A 7 -9.89 -13.11 -36.60
C ARG A 7 -9.00 -12.22 -37.51
N PRO A 8 -9.39 -11.99 -38.78
CA PRO A 8 -8.46 -11.59 -39.85
C PRO A 8 -8.21 -10.09 -39.97
N ASP A 9 -8.26 -9.32 -38.88
CA ASP A 9 -7.92 -7.89 -38.89
C ASP A 9 -6.88 -7.64 -37.79
N GLY A 10 -5.63 -7.43 -38.22
CA GLY A 10 -4.42 -7.46 -37.38
C GLY A 10 -4.29 -6.35 -36.35
N MET A 11 -5.16 -6.32 -35.35
CA MET A 11 -5.05 -5.48 -34.15
C MET A 11 -4.86 -6.37 -32.91
N PRO A 12 -3.85 -6.11 -32.05
CA PRO A 12 -3.66 -6.89 -30.83
C PRO A 12 -4.87 -6.74 -29.91
N ALA A 13 -5.32 -7.87 -29.34
CA ALA A 13 -6.38 -7.94 -28.34
C ALA A 13 -5.90 -7.35 -27.00
N GLN A 14 -5.76 -6.02 -26.97
CA GLN A 14 -5.42 -5.26 -25.79
C GLN A 14 -6.47 -4.16 -25.67
N ASN A 15 -7.68 -4.52 -25.22
CA ASN A 15 -8.72 -3.58 -24.74
C ASN A 15 -9.96 -4.35 -24.23
N ALA A 16 -9.78 -5.21 -23.22
CA ALA A 16 -10.91 -5.82 -22.49
C ALA A 16 -10.97 -5.34 -21.01
N ILE A 17 -10.35 -4.21 -20.69
CA ILE A 17 -10.34 -3.64 -19.33
C ILE A 17 -11.06 -2.28 -19.28
N ASP A 18 -11.54 -1.75 -20.40
CA ASP A 18 -12.13 -0.40 -20.48
C ASP A 18 -13.67 -0.41 -20.60
N SER A 19 -14.34 -1.31 -19.87
CA SER A 19 -15.81 -1.46 -19.96
C SER A 19 -16.44 -1.70 -18.60
N GLY A 20 -16.30 -0.74 -17.70
CA GLY A 20 -17.04 -0.75 -16.44
C GLY A 20 -17.01 0.61 -15.76
N PHE A 21 -18.15 1.31 -15.82
CA PHE A 21 -18.47 2.59 -15.17
C PHE A 21 -18.16 3.88 -15.94
N HIS A 22 -18.75 4.01 -17.12
CA HIS A 22 -19.14 5.31 -17.67
C HIS A 22 -20.66 5.34 -17.85
N GLY A 23 -21.37 5.99 -16.93
CA GLY A 23 -22.82 6.17 -17.07
C GLY A 23 -23.51 6.54 -15.77
N LEU A 24 -23.34 7.79 -15.33
CA LEU A 24 -24.37 8.65 -14.72
C LEU A 24 -23.72 10.01 -14.40
N MET A 25 -23.67 10.88 -15.42
CA MET A 25 -23.44 12.31 -15.22
C MET A 25 -24.73 12.91 -14.69
N THR A 26 -24.80 13.19 -13.39
CA THR A 26 -25.74 14.16 -12.84
C THR A 26 -25.02 15.05 -11.84
N THR A 27 -25.08 16.35 -12.13
CA THR A 27 -24.79 17.52 -11.28
C THR A 27 -23.36 17.69 -10.74
N SER A 28 -22.74 18.76 -11.24
CA SER A 28 -21.54 19.39 -10.68
C SER A 28 -21.75 19.72 -9.20
N ILE A 29 -21.35 18.81 -8.32
CA ILE A 29 -20.93 19.17 -6.97
C ILE A 29 -19.43 19.38 -7.07
N ARG A 30 -19.03 20.65 -7.24
CA ARG A 30 -17.69 21.13 -6.88
C ARG A 30 -17.57 20.96 -5.36
N GLY A 31 -17.35 19.73 -4.93
CA GLY A 31 -17.01 19.41 -3.56
C GLY A 31 -15.60 19.94 -3.34
N ASN A 32 -15.51 21.11 -2.70
CA ASN A 32 -14.26 21.59 -2.13
C ASN A 32 -13.90 20.67 -0.95
N SER A 33 -13.53 19.43 -1.27
CA SER A 33 -13.03 18.45 -0.32
C SER A 33 -11.56 18.74 -0.13
N GLN A 34 -11.26 19.79 0.62
CA GLN A 34 -10.03 19.81 1.41
C GLN A 34 -10.13 18.57 2.32
N MET A 35 -9.66 17.42 1.84
CA MET A 35 -9.57 16.22 2.66
C MET A 35 -8.67 16.58 3.82
N LYS A 36 -9.27 16.71 5.01
CA LYS A 36 -8.52 16.96 6.24
C LYS A 36 -7.48 15.85 6.36
N MET A 37 -6.20 16.23 6.37
CA MET A 37 -5.13 15.30 6.64
C MET A 37 -5.39 14.61 7.98
N SER A 38 -5.24 13.29 8.01
CA SER A 38 -5.37 12.54 9.25
C SER A 38 -4.21 12.88 10.21
N GLU A 39 -4.44 12.75 11.51
CA GLU A 39 -3.41 12.94 12.54
C GLU A 39 -2.20 12.01 12.33
N GLN A 40 -2.44 10.79 11.81
CA GLN A 40 -1.37 9.86 11.48
C GLN A 40 -0.48 10.40 10.35
N GLN A 41 -1.06 10.97 9.30
CA GLN A 41 -0.29 11.61 8.23
C GLN A 41 0.48 12.84 8.71
N GLN A 42 -0.12 13.65 9.59
CA GLN A 42 0.59 14.78 10.19
C GLN A 42 1.81 14.32 11.00
N ARG A 43 1.65 13.26 11.80
CA ARG A 43 2.76 12.65 12.55
C ARG A 43 3.82 12.06 11.63
N ALA A 44 3.44 11.38 10.55
CA ALA A 44 4.39 10.84 9.56
C ALA A 44 5.27 11.94 8.96
N ARG A 45 4.68 13.08 8.59
CA ARG A 45 5.44 14.22 8.04
C ARG A 45 6.34 14.87 9.09
N GLN A 46 5.88 14.97 10.33
CA GLN A 46 6.71 15.53 11.41
C GLN A 46 7.92 14.62 11.71
N LEU A 47 7.71 13.31 11.74
CA LEU A 47 8.78 12.33 11.88
C LEU A 47 9.78 12.44 10.74
N ASN A 48 9.30 12.47 9.49
CA ASN A 48 10.14 12.58 8.32
C ASN A 48 11.00 13.86 8.33
N LYS A 49 10.41 15.01 8.70
CA LYS A 49 11.18 16.26 8.86
C LYS A 49 12.36 16.10 9.82
N GLU A 50 12.17 15.38 10.91
CA GLU A 50 13.22 15.16 11.90
C GLU A 50 14.29 14.18 11.39
N ILE A 51 13.88 13.11 10.68
CA ILE A 51 14.79 12.16 10.04
C ILE A 51 15.65 12.87 9.00
N LEU A 52 15.02 13.66 8.12
CA LEU A 52 15.70 14.42 7.08
C LEU A 52 16.68 15.43 7.68
N ARG A 53 16.29 16.12 8.77
CA ARG A 53 17.16 17.06 9.48
C ARG A 53 18.42 16.40 10.02
N ARG A 54 18.29 15.18 10.56
CA ARG A 54 19.42 14.45 11.20
C ARG A 54 20.23 13.58 10.26
N SER A 55 19.66 13.19 9.12
CA SER A 55 20.19 12.15 8.23
C SER A 55 20.31 12.64 6.78
N SER A 56 20.49 13.94 6.57
CA SER A 56 20.54 14.56 5.24
C SER A 56 21.73 14.10 4.39
N ASP A 57 22.83 13.73 5.05
CA ASP A 57 24.06 13.19 4.50
C ASP A 57 24.10 11.65 4.48
N ALA A 58 23.10 10.99 5.11
CA ALA A 58 23.05 9.53 5.15
C ALA A 58 22.89 8.94 3.74
N VAL A 59 23.66 7.89 3.47
CA VAL A 59 23.59 7.14 2.20
C VAL A 59 22.34 6.26 2.15
N LEU A 60 21.88 5.79 3.31
CA LEU A 60 20.71 4.93 3.47
C LEU A 60 20.06 5.20 4.83
N VAL A 61 18.73 5.30 4.87
CA VAL A 61 17.94 5.34 6.10
C VAL A 61 17.20 4.02 6.25
N LEU A 62 17.45 3.30 7.34
CA LEU A 62 16.74 2.09 7.70
C LEU A 62 15.58 2.44 8.63
N MET A 63 14.37 2.01 8.30
CA MET A 63 13.18 2.31 9.11
C MET A 63 12.33 1.06 9.34
N ASN A 64 11.73 0.96 10.53
CA ASN A 64 10.75 -0.09 10.79
C ASN A 64 9.52 0.13 9.91
N MET A 65 9.05 -0.94 9.28
CA MET A 65 7.82 -0.92 8.50
C MET A 65 6.61 -1.07 9.45
N PRO A 66 5.71 -0.08 9.51
CA PRO A 66 4.47 -0.20 10.27
C PRO A 66 3.62 -1.37 9.77
N GLU A 67 2.75 -1.88 10.65
CA GLU A 67 1.84 -2.97 10.30
C GLU A 67 0.87 -2.57 9.19
N PRO A 68 0.76 -3.36 8.11
CA PRO A 68 -0.23 -3.10 7.09
C PRO A 68 -1.64 -3.28 7.65
N PRO A 69 -2.63 -2.56 7.12
CA PRO A 69 -4.03 -2.76 7.51
C PRO A 69 -4.51 -4.14 7.08
N VAL A 70 -5.33 -4.78 7.91
CA VAL A 70 -5.96 -6.08 7.61
C VAL A 70 -6.90 -5.98 6.39
N HIS A 71 -7.56 -4.84 6.22
CA HIS A 71 -8.55 -4.63 5.16
C HIS A 71 -7.94 -3.91 3.94
N LEU A 72 -8.08 -4.52 2.76
CA LEU A 72 -7.55 -4.00 1.49
C LEU A 72 -8.09 -2.62 1.10
N GLU A 73 -9.35 -2.31 1.44
CA GLU A 73 -9.97 -1.01 1.18
C GLU A 73 -9.16 0.18 1.76
N ARG A 74 -8.36 -0.07 2.81
CA ARG A 74 -7.53 0.95 3.48
C ARG A 74 -6.08 0.90 3.07
N PHE A 75 -5.70 -0.04 2.21
CA PHE A 75 -4.31 -0.24 1.81
C PHE A 75 -3.73 1.02 1.13
N TRP A 76 -4.54 1.74 0.36
CA TRP A 76 -4.12 3.02 -0.22
C TRP A 76 -3.74 4.07 0.83
N LYS A 77 -4.44 4.13 1.96
CA LYS A 77 -4.10 5.05 3.06
C LYS A 77 -2.76 4.67 3.70
N TYR A 78 -2.49 3.37 3.81
CA TYR A 78 -1.21 2.85 4.29
C TYR A 78 -0.05 3.21 3.35
N LEU A 79 -0.21 3.02 2.04
CA LEU A 79 0.82 3.43 1.07
C LEU A 79 1.10 4.93 1.13
N ASN A 80 0.07 5.78 1.25
CA ASN A 80 0.26 7.22 1.42
C ASN A 80 0.99 7.56 2.72
N PHE A 81 0.71 6.84 3.81
CA PHE A 81 1.41 7.01 5.07
C PHE A 81 2.90 6.66 4.95
N LEU A 82 3.24 5.53 4.30
CA LEU A 82 4.64 5.16 4.03
C LEU A 82 5.32 6.23 3.18
N ASN A 83 4.64 6.75 2.16
CA ASN A 83 5.16 7.81 1.31
C ASN A 83 5.41 9.12 2.08
N ASP A 84 4.49 9.54 2.95
CA ASP A 84 4.66 10.71 3.80
C ASP A 84 5.89 10.56 4.74
N MET A 85 6.16 9.35 5.23
CA MET A 85 7.33 9.05 6.07
C MET A 85 8.66 9.05 5.31
N SER A 86 8.67 8.65 4.03
CA SER A 86 9.90 8.54 3.23
C SER A 86 10.13 9.71 2.27
N ASN A 87 9.21 10.66 2.20
CA ASN A 87 9.28 11.79 1.27
C ASN A 87 10.62 12.54 1.41
N GLU A 88 11.25 12.91 0.30
CA GLU A 88 12.55 13.62 0.24
C GLU A 88 13.76 12.86 0.82
N LEU A 89 13.59 11.66 1.37
CA LEU A 89 14.71 10.80 1.74
C LEU A 89 15.26 10.08 0.49
N LYS A 90 16.57 10.14 0.28
CA LYS A 90 17.22 9.62 -0.95
C LYS A 90 17.06 8.11 -1.13
N LYS A 91 17.42 7.34 -0.09
CA LYS A 91 17.34 5.88 -0.07
C LYS A 91 16.78 5.45 1.28
N VAL A 92 15.68 4.74 1.23
CA VAL A 92 14.98 4.21 2.40
C VAL A 92 14.79 2.73 2.22
N LEU A 93 15.07 1.97 3.27
CA LEU A 93 14.74 0.55 3.33
C LEU A 93 13.84 0.32 4.55
N PHE A 94 12.60 -0.06 4.27
CA PHE A 94 11.63 -0.47 5.28
C PHE A 94 11.86 -1.92 5.67
N VAL A 95 11.99 -2.18 6.97
CA VAL A 95 12.28 -3.51 7.53
C VAL A 95 11.14 -3.95 8.44
N ARG A 96 10.66 -5.18 8.26
CA ARG A 96 9.71 -5.84 9.17
C ARG A 96 10.22 -7.24 9.46
N GLY A 97 10.20 -7.64 10.73
CA GLY A 97 10.41 -9.04 11.08
C GLY A 97 9.18 -9.87 10.69
N VAL A 98 9.41 -11.10 10.25
CA VAL A 98 8.37 -12.13 10.25
C VAL A 98 8.44 -12.83 11.61
N ASP A 99 7.34 -12.84 12.35
CA ASP A 99 7.29 -13.59 13.61
C ASP A 99 7.22 -15.07 13.26
N VAL A 100 8.29 -15.81 13.55
CA VAL A 100 8.39 -17.25 13.28
C VAL A 100 7.72 -18.08 14.39
N GLN A 101 7.26 -17.45 15.49
CA GLN A 101 6.79 -18.16 16.69
C GLN A 101 5.27 -18.18 16.90
N SER A 102 4.43 -17.81 15.92
CA SER A 102 2.97 -17.84 16.07
C SER A 102 2.26 -19.09 15.52
N ASN A 103 3.00 -20.12 15.09
CA ASN A 103 2.45 -21.44 14.70
C ASN A 103 2.90 -22.56 15.65
N ILE A 104 2.99 -22.28 16.95
CA ILE A 104 2.95 -23.35 17.94
C ILE A 104 1.55 -23.30 18.53
N ASP A 105 0.65 -24.11 17.96
CA ASP A 105 -0.62 -24.41 18.60
C ASP A 105 -0.33 -24.92 20.02
N PRO A 106 -0.73 -24.20 21.08
CA PRO A 106 -0.78 -24.82 22.39
C PRO A 106 -2.08 -25.64 22.44
N GLU A 107 -1.96 -26.88 22.93
CA GLU A 107 -3.07 -27.79 23.31
C GLU A 107 -3.57 -28.69 22.15
N THR A 108 -3.32 -30.00 22.11
CA THR A 108 -3.70 -30.98 23.14
C THR A 108 -2.92 -32.30 22.93
N SER A 109 -1.87 -32.53 23.71
CA SER A 109 -1.43 -33.89 24.06
C SER A 109 -2.05 -34.23 25.40
N THR A 110 -3.32 -34.68 25.38
CA THR A 110 -3.84 -35.48 26.50
C THR A 110 -3.40 -36.91 26.27
N MET A 111 -2.52 -37.37 27.16
CA MET A 111 -2.09 -38.75 27.25
C MET A 111 -3.33 -39.64 27.45
N LYS A 112 -3.42 -40.72 26.67
CA LYS A 112 -4.33 -41.83 26.94
C LYS A 112 -3.71 -42.68 28.04
N ASP A 113 -4.47 -42.87 29.11
CA ASP A 113 -4.31 -43.95 30.08
C ASP A 113 -4.44 -45.34 29.42
#